data_AF-A0A523S3Q9-F1
#
_entry.id   AF-A0A523S3Q9-F1
#
_cell.length_a   1.000
_cell.length_b   1.000
_cell.length_c   1.000
_cell.angle_alpha   90.00
_cell.angle_beta   90.00
_cell.angle_gamma   90.00
#
_symmetry.space_group_name_H-M   'P 1'
#
loop_
_entity.id
_entity.type
_entity.pdbx_description
1 polymer ?
#
loop_
_entity_poly.entity_id
_entity_poly.type
_entity_poly.pdbx_seq_one_letter_code
_entity_poly.pdbx_strand_id
1 'polypeptide(L)'
;MERYLKPTNVIDCDTESIGEKARLVTEGLESDREKAVALYYFVRDQIKQNPYAPCQFLEDYKASSTLERGHGFCQHKAVLLVALARAAGIPAR
;
A
#
# COMPACT_ATOMS: atom_id res chain seq x y z
N MET A 1 -15.03 5.92 -10.82
CA MET A 1 -13.64 5.69 -10.37
C MET A 1 -13.40 6.20 -8.94
N GLU A 2 -14.07 7.26 -8.49
CA GLU A 2 -13.89 7.85 -7.14
C GLU A 2 -13.98 6.86 -5.97
N ARG A 3 -14.84 5.84 -6.04
CA ARG A 3 -14.92 4.78 -5.02
C ARG A 3 -13.56 4.10 -4.78
N TYR A 4 -12.76 3.95 -5.83
CA TYR A 4 -11.45 3.31 -5.78
C TYR A 4 -10.34 4.26 -5.35
N LEU A 5 -10.67 5.46 -4.85
CA LEU A 5 -9.78 6.37 -4.15
C LEU A 5 -10.11 6.45 -2.65
N LYS A 6 -11.25 5.90 -2.23
CA LYS A 6 -11.70 5.95 -0.84
C LYS A 6 -11.06 4.82 -0.01
N PRO A 7 -10.84 5.04 1.30
CA PRO A 7 -10.35 4.00 2.18
C PRO A 7 -11.39 2.88 2.40
N THR A 8 -10.92 1.73 2.84
CA THR A 8 -11.74 0.64 3.38
C THR A 8 -11.14 0.16 4.70
N ASN A 9 -11.76 -0.84 5.34
CA ASN A 9 -11.27 -1.37 6.62
C ASN A 9 -9.82 -1.88 6.58
N VAL A 10 -9.34 -2.32 5.40
CA VAL A 10 -7.96 -2.83 5.22
C VAL A 10 -7.13 -1.97 4.26
N ILE A 11 -7.76 -1.28 3.31
CA ILE A 11 -7.10 -0.31 2.42
C ILE A 11 -7.23 1.06 3.07
N ASP A 12 -6.52 1.28 4.16
CA ASP A 12 -6.53 2.49 4.99
C ASP A 12 -5.60 3.57 4.44
N CYS A 13 -5.87 3.99 3.20
CA CYS A 13 -5.05 4.94 2.44
C CYS A 13 -5.10 6.40 2.95
N ASP A 14 -5.96 6.69 3.92
CA ASP A 14 -6.10 7.96 4.62
C ASP A 14 -5.23 8.08 5.87
N THR A 15 -4.50 7.03 6.24
CA THR A 15 -3.51 7.06 7.32
C THR A 15 -2.28 7.87 6.93
N GLU A 16 -1.73 8.61 7.91
CA GLU A 16 -0.54 9.46 7.73
C GLU A 16 0.65 8.66 7.18
N SER A 17 0.92 7.48 7.75
CA SER A 17 2.04 6.63 7.33
C SER A 17 1.96 6.17 5.87
N ILE A 18 0.75 5.87 5.37
CA ILE A 18 0.53 5.50 3.96
C ILE A 18 0.66 6.72 3.07
N GLY A 19 0.08 7.85 3.44
CA GLY A 19 0.17 9.10 2.69
C GLY A 19 1.61 9.59 2.53
N GLU A 20 2.37 9.63 3.63
CA GLU A 20 3.77 10.00 3.63
C GLU A 20 4.61 9.04 2.78
N LYS A 21 4.40 7.72 2.93
CA LYS A 21 5.15 6.74 2.15
C LYS A 21 4.85 6.85 0.67
N ALA A 22 3.58 7.01 0.29
CA ALA A 22 3.18 7.20 -1.10
C ALA A 22 3.84 8.46 -1.68
N ARG A 23 3.83 9.58 -0.94
CA ARG A 23 4.48 10.82 -1.37
C ARG A 23 5.99 10.65 -1.55
N LEU A 24 6.68 10.00 -0.61
CA LEU A 24 8.12 9.76 -0.69
C LEU A 24 8.50 8.87 -1.89
N VAL A 25 7.75 7.80 -2.13
CA VAL A 25 8.04 6.86 -3.24
C VAL A 25 7.72 7.48 -4.60
N THR A 26 6.80 8.43 -4.65
CA THR A 26 6.35 9.07 -5.89
C THR A 26 6.91 10.47 -6.12
N GLU A 27 7.87 10.90 -5.29
CA GLU A 27 8.46 12.23 -5.38
C GLU A 27 9.12 12.45 -6.76
N GLY A 28 8.80 13.59 -7.39
CA GLY A 28 9.31 13.95 -8.72
C GLY A 28 8.71 13.18 -9.90
N LEU A 29 7.77 12.25 -9.67
CA LEU A 29 7.09 11.52 -10.75
C LEU A 29 5.82 12.24 -11.19
N GLU A 30 5.64 12.43 -12.49
CA GLU A 30 4.55 13.23 -13.03
C GLU A 30 3.35 12.37 -13.43
N SER A 31 3.59 11.20 -14.04
CA SER A 31 2.50 10.35 -14.55
C SER A 31 2.05 9.28 -13.56
N ASP A 32 0.76 8.93 -13.60
CA ASP A 32 0.19 7.84 -12.81
C ASP A 32 0.88 6.50 -13.08
N ARG A 33 1.36 6.29 -14.32
CA ARG A 33 2.09 5.09 -14.70
C ARG A 33 3.44 5.01 -13.98
N GLU A 34 4.22 6.08 -13.97
CA GLU A 34 5.52 6.11 -13.27
C GLU A 34 5.33 5.89 -11.78
N LYS A 35 4.36 6.58 -11.17
CA LYS A 35 3.99 6.41 -9.77
C LYS A 35 3.60 4.97 -9.45
N ALA A 36 2.72 4.36 -10.24
CA ALA A 36 2.31 2.97 -10.05
C ALA A 36 3.48 1.98 -10.13
N VAL A 37 4.41 2.19 -11.07
CA VAL A 37 5.61 1.36 -11.22
C VAL A 37 6.54 1.51 -10.01
N ALA A 38 6.78 2.74 -9.55
CA ALA A 38 7.62 3.00 -8.38
C ALA A 38 7.02 2.38 -7.10
N LEU A 39 5.71 2.54 -6.89
CA LEU A 39 4.98 1.93 -5.78
C LEU A 39 5.05 0.40 -5.83
N TYR A 40 4.89 -0.20 -7.01
CA TYR A 40 5.04 -1.64 -7.19
C TYR A 40 6.45 -2.11 -6.80
N TYR A 41 7.50 -1.43 -7.27
CA TYR A 41 8.88 -1.80 -6.92
C TYR A 41 9.18 -1.62 -5.45
N PHE A 42 8.69 -0.54 -4.82
CA PHE A 42 8.78 -0.38 -3.37
C PHE A 42 8.16 -1.57 -2.63
N VAL A 43 6.91 -1.93 -2.93
CA VAL A 43 6.25 -3.06 -2.25
C VAL A 43 6.94 -4.39 -2.57
N ARG A 44 7.35 -4.61 -3.81
CA ARG A 44 8.05 -5.84 -4.22
C ARG A 44 9.34 -6.02 -3.43
N ASP A 45 10.15 -4.97 -3.34
CA ASP A 45 11.55 -5.04 -2.88
C ASP A 45 11.70 -4.78 -1.38
N GLN A 46 10.88 -3.91 -0.79
CA GLN A 46 11.00 -3.52 0.62
C GLN A 46 10.14 -4.36 1.55
N ILE A 47 9.06 -4.98 1.04
CA ILE A 47 8.16 -5.79 1.87
C ILE A 47 8.49 -7.27 1.68
N LYS A 48 9.13 -7.86 2.68
CA LYS A 48 9.60 -9.26 2.61
C LYS A 48 8.43 -10.24 2.62
N GLN A 49 8.57 -11.34 1.88
CA GLN A 49 7.64 -12.46 2.01
C GLN A 49 7.87 -13.15 3.35
N ASN A 50 6.82 -13.33 4.16
CA ASN A 50 6.91 -14.07 5.43
C ASN A 50 5.70 -14.99 5.62
N PRO A 51 5.89 -16.34 5.62
CA PRO A 51 4.80 -17.31 5.80
C PRO A 51 4.29 -17.42 7.25
N TYR A 52 4.95 -16.75 8.20
CA TYR A 52 4.56 -16.70 9.61
C TYR A 52 4.03 -15.32 10.01
N ALA A 53 3.70 -14.47 9.04
CA ALA A 53 3.12 -13.18 9.33
C ALA A 53 1.74 -13.33 10.01
N PRO A 54 1.42 -12.49 11.01
CA PRO A 54 0.08 -12.43 11.58
C PRO A 54 -1.00 -12.30 10.50
N CYS A 55 -2.07 -13.09 10.62
CA CYS A 55 -3.19 -13.16 9.68
C CYS A 55 -4.50 -13.57 10.36
N GLN A 56 -4.58 -13.40 11.69
CA GLN A 56 -5.73 -13.87 12.48
C GLN A 56 -6.81 -12.82 12.58
N PHE A 57 -6.44 -11.54 12.56
CA PHE A 57 -7.34 -10.42 12.75
C PHE A 57 -7.37 -9.53 11.51
N LEU A 58 -8.48 -8.82 11.31
CA LEU A 58 -8.61 -7.88 10.18
C LEU A 58 -7.53 -6.79 10.23
N GLU A 59 -7.13 -6.38 11.43
CA GLU A 59 -6.06 -5.42 11.71
C GLU A 59 -4.69 -5.86 11.15
N ASP A 60 -4.46 -7.18 11.04
CA ASP A 60 -3.23 -7.71 10.46
C ASP A 60 -3.13 -7.38 8.96
N TYR A 61 -4.27 -7.22 8.31
CA TYR A 61 -4.38 -6.96 6.87
C TYR A 61 -4.38 -5.49 6.51
N LYS A 62 -4.42 -4.58 7.48
CA LYS A 62 -4.33 -3.14 7.20
C LYS A 62 -3.02 -2.81 6.47
N ALA A 63 -3.09 -1.88 5.53
CA ALA A 63 -1.93 -1.46 4.79
C ALA A 63 -0.92 -0.78 5.71
N SER A 64 -1.38 0.07 6.65
CA SER A 64 -0.52 0.70 7.66
C SER A 64 0.22 -0.33 8.51
N SER A 65 -0.48 -1.35 9.03
CA SER A 65 0.11 -2.47 9.78
C SER A 65 1.15 -3.24 8.95
N THR A 66 0.86 -3.48 7.67
CA THR A 66 1.78 -4.17 6.75
C THR A 66 3.04 -3.34 6.50
N LEU A 67 2.87 -2.03 6.30
CA LEU A 67 3.96 -1.09 6.06
C LEU A 67 4.88 -1.00 7.27
N GLU A 68 4.33 -0.87 8.48
CA GLU A 68 5.09 -0.84 9.73
C GLU A 68 5.87 -2.13 9.95
N ARG A 69 5.22 -3.28 9.70
CA ARG A 69 5.81 -4.61 9.88
C ARG A 69 6.92 -4.92 8.86
N GLY A 70 6.85 -4.36 7.65
CA GLY A 70 7.84 -4.55 6.60
C GLY A 70 7.88 -5.97 5.99
N HIS A 71 6.90 -6.83 6.31
CA HIS A 71 6.81 -8.18 5.74
C HIS A 71 5.39 -8.74 5.78
N GLY A 72 5.09 -9.71 4.92
CA GLY A 72 3.80 -10.42 4.95
C GLY A 72 3.63 -11.42 3.82
N PHE A 73 2.43 -12.02 3.76
CA PHE A 73 1.95 -12.76 2.59
C PHE A 73 1.66 -11.86 1.38
N CYS A 74 1.34 -12.49 0.24
CA CYS A 74 0.93 -11.81 -0.98
C CYS A 74 -0.31 -10.91 -0.79
N GLN A 75 -1.24 -11.31 0.09
CA GLN A 75 -2.45 -10.54 0.41
C GLN A 75 -2.11 -9.19 1.06
N HIS A 76 -1.22 -9.21 2.06
CA HIS A 76 -0.72 -8.01 2.72
C HIS A 76 -0.05 -7.06 1.73
N LYS A 77 0.82 -7.60 0.86
CA LYS A 77 1.50 -6.83 -0.19
C LYS A 77 0.52 -6.22 -1.18
N ALA A 78 -0.51 -6.97 -1.59
CA ALA A 78 -1.55 -6.47 -2.50
C ALA A 78 -2.34 -5.32 -1.86
N VAL A 79 -2.78 -5.47 -0.60
CA VAL A 79 -3.50 -4.42 0.12
C VAL A 79 -2.64 -3.17 0.28
N LEU A 80 -1.38 -3.32 0.66
CA LEU A 80 -0.44 -2.20 0.78
C LEU A 80 -0.22 -1.47 -0.56
N LEU A 81 -0.03 -2.22 -1.66
CA LEU A 81 0.14 -1.62 -2.98
C LEU A 81 -1.09 -0.81 -3.39
N VAL A 82 -2.29 -1.35 -3.17
CA VAL A 82 -3.54 -0.66 -3.47
C VAL A 82 -3.68 0.60 -2.60
N ALA A 83 -3.38 0.52 -1.30
CA ALA A 83 -3.49 1.67 -0.40
C ALA A 83 -2.53 2.81 -0.81
N LEU A 84 -1.27 2.47 -1.13
CA LEU A 84 -0.30 3.46 -1.62
C LEU A 84 -0.73 4.07 -2.95
N ALA A 85 -1.28 3.27 -3.88
CA ALA A 85 -1.78 3.78 -5.15
C ALA A 85 -2.93 4.77 -4.93
N ARG A 86 -3.90 4.44 -4.07
CA ARG A 86 -5.00 5.34 -3.73
C ARG A 86 -4.53 6.63 -3.08
N ALA A 87 -3.57 6.55 -2.16
CA ALA A 87 -2.96 7.72 -1.51
C ALA A 87 -2.20 8.62 -2.51
N ALA A 88 -1.64 8.03 -3.57
CA ALA A 88 -1.03 8.77 -4.68
C ALA A 88 -2.04 9.31 -5.71
N GLY A 89 -3.35 9.14 -5.48
CA GLY A 89 -4.41 9.60 -6.37
C GLY A 89 -4.75 8.64 -7.51
N ILE A 90 -4.23 7.42 -7.50
CA ILE A 90 -4.45 6.42 -8.55
C ILE A 90 -5.58 5.48 -8.13
N PRO A 91 -6.71 5.41 -8.88
CA PRO A 91 -7.80 4.49 -8.57
C PRO A 91 -7.34 3.01 -8.67
N ALA A 92 -7.44 2.26 -7.59
CA ALA A 92 -7.00 0.84 -7.53
C ALA A 92 -7.98 -0.05 -6.73
N ARG A 93 -8.00 -1.36 -7.00
CA ARG A 93 -8.92 -2.33 -6.37
C ARG A 93 -8.25 -3.65 -6.05
#